data_AF-A0A7X9BQN6-F1
#
_entry.id   AF-A0A7X9BQN6-F1
#
_cell.length_a   1.000
_cell.length_b   1.000
_cell.length_c   1.000
_cell.angle_alpha   90.00
_cell.angle_beta   90.00
_cell.angle_gamma   90.00
#
_symmetry.space_group_name_H-M   'P 1'
#
loop_
_entity.id
_entity.type
_entity.pdbx_description
1 polymer ?
#
loop_
_entity_poly.entity_id
_entity_poly.type
_entity_poly.pdbx_seq_one_letter_code
_entity_poly.pdbx_strand_id
1 'polypeptide(L)'
;MGNAAVKLEHQTKNDRFNHLKDSIADYMKTKDNILTGLEDEERIEIQKKKIMDRLGATEEQWSDYKWQLANRFTDINDFADLIGLSPESVADIKRVGRTYRYAISPYYLSLIDPEDLNCPIRRQAVPSPDELNPDGDLDPMDEAGWTPCDCVTRRYPDRLIIKVTNVCGMYCRFCQRRRLIGEADSNVSWYQIKAAIEYVRENEEIRDVLITGGDAFMLSDSMIERLLSSL
;
A
#
# COMPACT_ATOMS: atom_id res chain seq x y z
N MET A 1 21.21 -40.69 -28.11
CA MET A 1 21.49 -39.28 -27.76
C MET A 1 20.21 -38.66 -27.25
N GLY A 2 20.24 -38.14 -26.02
CA GLY A 2 19.31 -37.18 -25.42
C GLY A 2 17.80 -37.35 -25.63
N ASN A 3 17.09 -37.71 -24.56
CA ASN A 3 16.28 -36.66 -23.95
C ASN A 3 16.01 -36.94 -22.48
N ALA A 4 16.36 -35.95 -21.69
CA ALA A 4 16.21 -35.89 -20.26
C ALA A 4 14.70 -35.98 -19.93
N ALA A 5 14.29 -37.15 -19.46
CA ALA A 5 13.13 -37.21 -18.59
C ALA A 5 13.50 -36.41 -17.34
N VAL A 6 12.98 -35.19 -17.29
CA VAL A 6 13.07 -34.27 -16.16
C VAL A 6 12.65 -35.05 -14.92
N LYS A 7 13.65 -35.49 -14.14
CA LYS A 7 13.48 -35.90 -12.76
C LYS A 7 13.10 -34.63 -12.00
N LEU A 8 11.82 -34.30 -12.04
CA LEU A 8 11.20 -33.53 -10.97
C LEU A 8 11.21 -34.47 -9.77
N GLU A 9 12.34 -34.46 -9.06
CA GLU A 9 12.46 -35.05 -7.74
C GLU A 9 11.30 -34.49 -6.91
N HIS A 10 10.35 -35.36 -6.58
CA HIS A 10 9.51 -35.15 -5.43
C HIS A 10 10.44 -35.05 -4.22
N GLN A 11 10.87 -33.82 -3.90
CA GLN A 11 11.39 -33.48 -2.59
C GLN A 11 10.46 -34.13 -1.58
N THR A 12 10.97 -35.12 -0.86
CA THR A 12 10.18 -35.86 0.13
C THR A 12 9.47 -34.87 1.05
N LYS A 13 8.25 -35.16 1.50
CA LYS A 13 7.46 -34.21 2.33
C LYS A 13 8.28 -33.58 3.48
N ASN A 14 9.21 -34.32 4.08
CA ASN A 14 10.11 -33.82 5.13
C ASN A 14 11.03 -32.69 4.65
N ASP A 15 11.53 -32.77 3.42
CA ASP A 15 12.39 -31.74 2.82
C ASP A 15 11.63 -30.42 2.65
N ARG A 16 10.36 -30.49 2.23
CA ARG A 16 9.50 -29.29 2.11
C ARG A 16 9.25 -28.61 3.46
N PHE A 17 8.95 -29.36 4.52
CA PHE A 17 8.69 -28.75 5.83
C PHE A 17 9.97 -28.23 6.50
N ASN A 18 11.12 -28.87 6.26
CA ASN A 18 12.40 -28.35 6.70
C ASN A 18 12.74 -27.05 5.97
N HIS A 19 12.54 -26.99 4.65
CA HIS A 19 12.71 -25.77 3.88
C HIS A 19 11.85 -24.61 4.40
N LEU A 20 10.57 -24.86 4.75
CA LEU A 20 9.70 -23.83 5.34
C LEU A 20 10.18 -23.33 6.71
N LYS A 21 10.82 -24.19 7.52
CA LYS A 21 11.43 -23.77 8.78
C LYS A 21 12.68 -22.93 8.53
N ASP A 22 13.49 -23.35 7.57
CA ASP A 22 14.75 -22.68 7.23
C ASP A 22 14.50 -21.32 6.54
N SER A 23 13.40 -21.18 5.79
CA SER A 23 13.05 -19.95 5.08
C SER A 23 12.68 -18.78 6.01
N ILE A 24 12.53 -19.02 7.31
CA ILE A 24 12.24 -17.99 8.31
C ILE A 24 13.37 -17.87 9.36
N ALA A 25 14.54 -18.46 9.10
CA ALA A 25 15.63 -18.51 10.09
C ALA A 25 16.15 -17.11 10.48
N ASP A 26 16.07 -16.14 9.58
CA ASP A 26 16.36 -14.73 9.84
C ASP A 26 15.30 -14.09 10.75
N TYR A 27 14.01 -14.29 10.45
CA TYR A 27 12.90 -13.85 11.31
C TYR A 27 13.04 -14.42 12.71
N MET A 28 13.33 -15.72 12.85
CA MET A 28 13.49 -16.37 14.15
C MET A 28 14.63 -15.78 15.00
N LYS A 29 15.66 -15.19 14.38
CA LYS A 29 16.76 -14.51 15.10
C LYS A 29 16.38 -13.12 15.58
N THR A 30 15.44 -12.45 14.92
CA THR A 30 15.13 -11.05 15.20
C THR A 30 13.75 -10.82 15.79
N LYS A 31 12.84 -11.81 15.76
CA LYS A 31 11.43 -11.69 16.14
C LYS A 31 11.22 -11.07 17.52
N ASP A 32 12.09 -11.37 18.48
CA ASP A 32 11.97 -10.91 19.86
C ASP A 32 12.43 -9.45 20.03
N ASN A 33 13.04 -8.86 19.00
CA ASN A 33 13.40 -7.44 18.93
C ASN A 33 12.41 -6.62 18.07
N ILE A 34 11.44 -7.27 17.40
CA ILE A 34 10.42 -6.57 16.62
C ILE A 34 9.31 -6.18 17.59
N LEU A 35 9.30 -4.90 17.99
CA LEU A 35 8.24 -4.38 18.85
C LEU A 35 6.93 -4.25 18.07
N THR A 36 5.84 -4.64 18.72
CA THR A 36 4.49 -4.29 18.29
C THR A 36 4.19 -2.83 18.59
N GLY A 37 3.17 -2.24 17.95
CA GLY A 37 2.76 -0.87 18.25
C GLY A 37 2.29 -0.65 19.70
N LEU A 38 1.93 -1.71 20.42
CA LEU A 38 1.59 -1.66 21.84
C LEU A 38 2.84 -1.66 22.73
N GLU A 39 3.88 -2.41 22.35
CA GLU A 39 5.14 -2.45 23.10
C GLU A 39 5.98 -1.19 22.89
N ASP A 40 5.79 -0.51 21.77
CA ASP A 40 6.51 0.70 21.36
C ASP A 40 5.68 1.99 21.55
N GLU A 41 4.61 1.92 22.35
CA GLU A 41 3.63 3.00 22.53
C GLU A 41 4.28 4.31 23.02
N GLU A 42 5.23 4.23 23.95
CA GLU A 42 5.88 5.43 24.52
C GLU A 42 6.62 6.24 23.43
N ARG A 43 7.39 5.56 22.57
CA ARG A 43 8.10 6.21 21.45
C ARG A 43 7.10 6.83 20.47
N ILE A 44 6.05 6.07 20.12
CA ILE A 44 5.02 6.52 19.19
C ILE A 44 4.31 7.76 19.73
N GLU A 45 3.98 7.80 21.03
CA GLU A 45 3.34 8.95 21.67
C GLU A 45 4.26 10.17 21.74
N ILE A 46 5.57 9.98 22.00
CA ILE A 46 6.55 11.08 21.90
C ILE A 46 6.58 11.64 20.48
N GLN A 47 6.58 10.78 19.47
CA GLN A 47 6.63 11.19 18.07
C GLN A 47 5.33 11.87 17.63
N LYS A 48 4.18 11.34 18.04
CA LYS A 48 2.86 11.95 17.86
C LYS A 48 2.83 13.37 18.40
N LYS A 49 3.29 13.60 19.64
CA LYS A 49 3.33 14.94 20.24
C LYS A 49 4.12 15.94 19.40
N LYS A 50 5.31 15.56 18.92
CA LYS A 50 6.11 16.41 18.03
C LYS A 50 5.37 16.76 16.73
N ILE A 51 4.68 15.80 16.14
CA ILE A 51 3.90 15.98 14.90
C ILE A 51 2.69 16.88 15.16
N MET A 52 1.98 16.67 16.27
CA MET A 52 0.84 17.49 16.66
C MET A 52 1.27 18.94 16.94
N ASP A 53 2.39 19.15 17.64
CA ASP A 53 2.95 20.47 17.88
C ASP A 53 3.32 21.18 16.56
N ARG A 54 3.91 20.44 15.61
CA ARG A 54 4.24 20.95 14.26
C ARG A 54 3.00 21.39 13.48
N LEU A 55 1.91 20.63 13.58
CA LEU A 55 0.67 20.87 12.85
C LEU A 55 -0.33 21.76 13.62
N GLY A 56 -0.03 22.11 14.88
CA GLY A 56 -0.96 22.82 15.76
C GLY A 56 -2.24 22.01 16.04
N ALA A 57 -2.12 20.69 16.16
CA ALA A 57 -3.24 19.75 16.23
C ALA A 57 -3.72 19.47 17.66
N THR A 58 -5.02 19.22 17.83
CA THR A 58 -5.61 18.71 19.08
C THR A 58 -5.71 17.18 19.07
N GLU A 59 -5.92 16.55 20.24
CA GLU A 59 -6.16 15.10 20.35
C GLU A 59 -7.44 14.67 19.61
N GLU A 60 -8.45 15.54 19.58
CA GLU A 60 -9.69 15.31 18.82
C GLU A 60 -9.41 15.26 17.32
N GLN A 61 -8.59 16.19 16.82
CA GLN A 61 -8.15 16.21 15.42
C GLN A 61 -7.27 15.00 15.09
N TRP A 62 -6.36 14.62 15.98
CA TRP A 62 -5.54 13.42 15.80
C TRP A 62 -6.40 12.15 15.62
N SER A 63 -7.49 12.06 16.37
CA SER A 63 -8.45 10.94 16.33
C SER A 63 -9.40 10.99 15.12
N ASP A 64 -9.44 12.10 14.37
CA ASP A 64 -10.26 12.24 13.17
C ASP A 64 -9.48 11.82 11.91
N TYR A 65 -9.93 10.72 11.28
CA TYR A 65 -9.32 10.23 10.05
C TYR A 65 -9.38 11.26 8.91
N LYS A 66 -10.40 12.12 8.85
CA LYS A 66 -10.49 13.16 7.81
C LYS A 66 -9.40 14.20 7.99
N TRP A 67 -9.12 14.58 9.23
CA TRP A 67 -8.00 15.45 9.55
C TRP A 67 -6.67 14.79 9.19
N GLN A 68 -6.50 13.50 9.49
CA GLN A 68 -5.31 12.72 9.10
C GLN A 68 -5.08 12.73 7.58
N LEU A 69 -6.15 12.57 6.79
CA LEU A 69 -6.09 12.59 5.32
C LEU A 69 -5.81 13.99 4.75
N ALA A 70 -6.38 15.03 5.36
CA ALA A 70 -6.18 16.42 4.96
C ALA A 70 -4.77 16.94 5.28
N ASN A 71 -4.11 16.38 6.31
CA ASN A 71 -2.78 16.78 6.77
C ASN A 71 -1.70 15.74 6.40
N ARG A 72 -1.91 14.97 5.32
CA ARG A 72 -0.86 14.08 4.81
C ARG A 72 0.36 14.90 4.38
N PHE A 73 1.53 14.43 4.78
CA PHE A 73 2.81 14.99 4.36
C PHE A 73 3.11 14.55 2.92
N THR A 74 3.30 15.53 2.03
CA THR A 74 3.57 15.33 0.59
C THR A 74 4.86 16.02 0.12
N ASP A 75 5.47 16.87 0.95
CA ASP A 75 6.81 17.43 0.76
C ASP A 75 7.72 16.99 1.91
N ILE A 76 8.86 16.38 1.57
CA ILE A 76 9.88 15.92 2.50
C ILE A 76 10.45 17.05 3.38
N ASN A 77 10.41 18.30 2.91
CA ASN A 77 10.87 19.44 3.70
C ASN A 77 10.06 19.65 4.98
N ASP A 78 8.79 19.22 4.99
CA ASP A 78 7.88 19.47 6.09
C ASP A 78 8.13 18.54 7.29
N PHE A 79 8.79 17.40 7.05
CA PHE A 79 8.92 16.33 8.04
C PHE A 79 10.30 15.64 8.09
N ALA A 80 11.27 16.01 7.27
CA ALA A 80 12.59 15.38 7.26
C ALA A 80 13.27 15.37 8.64
N ASP A 81 13.13 16.47 9.39
CA ASP A 81 13.67 16.62 10.73
C ASP A 81 12.96 15.74 11.76
N LEU A 82 11.67 15.49 11.58
CA LEU A 82 10.88 14.62 12.45
C LEU A 82 11.34 13.16 12.37
N ILE A 83 11.88 12.72 11.23
CA ILE A 83 12.26 11.32 10.98
C ILE A 83 13.77 11.10 10.82
N GLY A 84 14.59 12.06 11.26
CA GLY A 84 16.04 11.91 11.37
C GLY A 84 16.79 11.83 10.04
N LEU A 85 16.28 12.46 8.97
CA LEU A 85 16.92 12.38 7.65
C LEU A 85 18.10 13.34 7.48
N SER A 86 19.14 12.86 6.78
CA SER A 86 20.27 13.68 6.37
C SER A 86 19.89 14.62 5.20
N PRO A 87 20.59 15.75 5.00
CA PRO A 87 20.36 16.63 3.86
C PRO A 87 20.51 15.94 2.50
N GLU A 88 21.40 14.96 2.39
CA GLU A 88 21.59 14.15 1.17
C GLU A 88 20.35 13.30 0.88
N SER A 89 19.82 12.61 1.90
CA SER A 89 18.59 11.82 1.76
C SER A 89 17.39 12.67 1.34
N VAL A 90 17.29 13.90 1.86
CA VAL A 90 16.23 14.84 1.46
C VAL A 90 16.31 15.17 -0.03
N ALA A 91 17.50 15.39 -0.56
CA ALA A 91 17.69 15.70 -1.99
C ALA A 91 17.27 14.52 -2.88
N ASP A 92 17.63 13.29 -2.50
CA ASP A 92 17.22 12.08 -3.21
C ASP A 92 15.71 11.86 -3.18
N ILE A 93 15.08 12.04 -2.01
CA ILE A 93 13.63 11.91 -1.85
C ILE A 93 12.89 12.94 -2.73
N LYS A 94 13.39 14.19 -2.80
CA LYS A 94 12.83 15.20 -3.70
C LYS A 94 12.91 14.77 -5.16
N ARG A 95 14.03 14.18 -5.58
CA ARG A 95 14.21 13.70 -6.96
C ARG A 95 13.18 12.63 -7.30
N VAL A 96 12.97 11.66 -6.41
CA VAL A 96 11.96 10.61 -6.58
C VAL A 96 10.54 11.18 -6.58
N GLY A 97 10.27 12.13 -5.68
CA GLY A 97 8.98 12.80 -5.55
C GLY A 97 8.50 13.55 -6.80
N ARG A 98 9.41 13.95 -7.70
CA ARG A 98 9.07 14.56 -8.99
C ARG A 98 8.51 13.58 -10.01
N THR A 99 8.87 12.31 -9.88
CA THR A 99 8.42 11.23 -10.77
C THR A 99 7.24 10.49 -10.17
N TYR A 100 7.26 10.33 -8.85
CA TYR A 100 6.28 9.52 -8.15
C TYR A 100 5.80 10.20 -6.89
N ARG A 101 4.52 10.58 -6.91
CA ARG A 101 3.87 11.17 -5.75
C ARG A 101 3.93 10.24 -4.53
N TYR A 102 3.96 10.84 -3.36
CA TYR A 102 3.84 10.17 -2.07
C TYR A 102 3.00 11.05 -1.14
N ALA A 103 2.38 10.40 -0.17
CA ALA A 103 1.60 11.03 0.86
C ALA A 103 1.67 10.13 2.09
N ILE A 104 1.96 10.69 3.26
CA ILE A 104 2.09 9.96 4.53
C ILE A 104 1.19 10.64 5.55
N SER A 105 0.22 9.93 6.13
CA SER A 105 -0.61 10.52 7.18
C SER A 105 0.20 10.83 8.44
N PRO A 106 -0.20 11.83 9.24
CA PRO A 106 0.45 12.14 10.51
C PRO A 106 0.59 10.90 11.43
N TYR A 107 -0.46 10.08 11.53
CA TYR A 107 -0.42 8.81 12.27
C TYR A 107 0.66 7.86 11.74
N TYR A 108 0.72 7.62 10.43
CA TYR A 108 1.70 6.68 9.88
C TYR A 108 3.14 7.21 10.04
N LEU A 109 3.32 8.53 10.00
CA LEU A 109 4.60 9.17 10.26
C LEU A 109 5.04 8.98 11.73
N SER A 110 4.11 8.98 12.70
CA SER A 110 4.46 8.78 14.12
C SER A 110 4.96 7.37 14.43
N LEU A 111 4.64 6.40 13.58
CA LEU A 111 5.13 5.02 13.70
C LEU A 111 6.61 4.89 13.29
N ILE A 112 7.17 5.85 12.53
CA ILE A 112 8.57 5.81 12.12
C ILE A 112 9.47 6.06 13.34
N ASP A 113 10.43 5.17 13.55
CA ASP A 113 11.53 5.39 14.49
C ASP A 113 12.58 6.30 13.82
N PRO A 114 12.80 7.53 14.34
CA PRO A 114 13.78 8.45 13.79
C PRO A 114 15.23 7.99 13.99
N GLU A 115 15.50 7.18 15.02
CA GLU A 115 16.86 6.76 15.40
C GLU A 115 17.30 5.49 14.63
N ASP A 116 16.36 4.69 14.14
CA ASP A 116 16.65 3.51 13.33
C ASP A 116 16.81 3.89 11.85
N LEU A 117 18.05 3.88 11.33
CA LEU A 117 18.36 4.10 9.92
C LEU A 117 17.78 3.03 8.97
N ASN A 118 17.39 1.87 9.49
CA ASN A 118 16.74 0.79 8.75
C ASN A 118 15.25 0.63 9.06
N CYS A 119 14.64 1.64 9.70
CA CYS A 119 13.25 1.60 10.14
C CYS A 119 12.31 1.02 9.07
N PRO A 120 11.68 -0.15 9.32
CA PRO A 120 10.89 -0.85 8.32
C PRO A 120 9.64 -0.06 7.94
N ILE A 121 9.09 0.77 8.84
CA ILE A 121 7.95 1.65 8.55
C ILE A 121 8.39 2.77 7.62
N ARG A 122 9.59 3.36 7.83
CA ARG A 122 10.12 4.40 6.94
C ARG A 122 10.31 3.89 5.53
N ARG A 123 10.87 2.69 5.34
CA ARG A 123 11.09 2.06 4.02
C ARG A 123 9.78 1.85 3.25
N GLN A 124 8.66 1.71 3.95
CA GLN A 124 7.34 1.50 3.36
C GLN A 124 6.64 2.81 2.95
N ALA A 125 6.99 3.95 3.58
CA ALA A 125 6.30 5.23 3.40
C ALA A 125 7.14 6.31 2.69
N VAL A 126 8.44 6.38 2.97
CA VAL A 126 9.33 7.44 2.48
C VAL A 126 10.02 6.98 1.20
N PRO A 127 10.06 7.81 0.15
CA PRO A 127 10.73 7.45 -1.10
C PRO A 127 12.20 7.04 -0.95
N SER A 128 12.64 6.09 -1.79
CA SER A 128 14.06 5.71 -1.95
C SER A 128 14.56 6.06 -3.36
N PRO A 129 15.84 6.47 -3.52
CA PRO A 129 16.45 6.66 -4.84
C PRO A 129 16.39 5.42 -5.74
N ASP A 130 16.34 4.20 -5.15
CA ASP A 130 16.26 2.93 -5.90
C ASP A 130 15.00 2.83 -6.75
N GLU A 131 13.95 3.57 -6.38
CA GLU A 131 12.68 3.55 -7.10
C GLU A 131 12.75 4.17 -8.49
N LEU A 132 13.82 4.91 -8.79
CA LEU A 132 14.07 5.46 -10.12
C LEU A 132 14.82 4.50 -11.03
N ASN A 133 15.11 3.27 -10.58
CA ASN A 133 15.55 2.21 -11.48
C ASN A 133 14.44 1.92 -12.52
N PRO A 134 14.71 2.06 -13.82
CA PRO A 134 13.73 1.79 -14.87
C PRO A 134 13.44 0.29 -15.10
N ASP A 135 14.18 -0.62 -14.46
CA ASP A 135 13.96 -2.06 -14.57
C ASP A 135 12.56 -2.47 -14.06
N GLY A 136 11.98 -3.48 -14.72
CA GLY A 136 10.71 -4.08 -14.33
C GLY A 136 9.58 -3.82 -15.34
N ASP A 137 8.36 -4.07 -14.90
CA ASP A 137 7.13 -3.85 -15.66
C ASP A 137 6.18 -2.98 -14.83
N LEU A 138 5.49 -2.04 -15.48
CA LEU A 138 4.47 -1.20 -14.82
C LEU A 138 3.19 -1.99 -14.52
N ASP A 139 2.90 -3.04 -15.29
CA ASP A 139 1.76 -3.93 -15.10
C ASP A 139 2.17 -5.41 -15.06
N PRO A 140 2.93 -5.83 -14.04
CA PRO A 140 3.45 -7.20 -13.95
C PRO A 140 2.34 -8.27 -13.79
N MET A 141 1.12 -7.84 -13.49
CA MET A 141 -0.05 -8.71 -13.33
C MET A 141 -0.99 -8.68 -14.54
N ASP A 142 -0.64 -7.91 -15.59
CA ASP A 142 -1.42 -7.70 -16.81
C ASP A 142 -2.87 -7.27 -16.51
N GLU A 143 -3.10 -6.45 -15.48
CA GLU A 143 -4.46 -6.07 -15.10
C GLU A 143 -5.19 -5.37 -16.25
N ALA A 144 -4.46 -4.61 -17.08
CA ALA A 144 -4.98 -3.98 -18.29
C ALA A 144 -5.48 -5.01 -19.32
N GLY A 145 -4.75 -6.09 -19.57
CA GLY A 145 -5.17 -7.17 -20.48
C GLY A 145 -6.41 -7.94 -20.01
N TRP A 146 -6.65 -7.97 -18.70
CA TRP A 146 -7.80 -8.64 -18.07
C TRP A 146 -8.94 -7.69 -17.68
N THR A 147 -9.09 -6.56 -18.38
CA THR A 147 -10.11 -5.52 -18.11
C THR A 147 -11.27 -5.61 -19.12
N PRO A 148 -12.41 -6.25 -18.77
CA PRO A 148 -13.55 -6.37 -19.68
C PRO A 148 -14.36 -5.08 -19.83
N CYS A 149 -14.35 -4.23 -18.80
CA CYS A 149 -14.92 -2.89 -18.81
C CYS A 149 -14.14 -2.01 -17.82
N ASP A 150 -14.34 -0.69 -17.91
CA ASP A 150 -13.70 0.28 -17.03
C ASP A 150 -13.73 -0.16 -15.57
N CYS A 151 -12.63 0.07 -14.87
CA CYS A 151 -12.43 -0.21 -13.44
C CYS A 151 -12.50 -1.69 -13.01
N VAL A 152 -12.94 -2.62 -13.86
CA VAL A 152 -12.96 -4.06 -13.57
C VAL A 152 -11.66 -4.74 -13.96
N THR A 153 -11.20 -5.71 -13.18
CA THR A 153 -10.21 -6.69 -13.66
C THR A 153 -10.69 -8.09 -13.32
N ARG A 154 -10.87 -8.93 -14.35
CA ARG A 154 -11.34 -10.31 -14.23
C ARG A 154 -10.29 -11.27 -14.77
N ARG A 155 -9.41 -11.73 -13.89
CA ARG A 155 -8.37 -12.72 -14.21
C ARG A 155 -8.83 -14.16 -13.98
N TYR A 156 -9.85 -14.35 -13.14
CA TYR A 156 -10.32 -15.66 -12.71
C TYR A 156 -11.74 -15.94 -13.22
N PRO A 157 -12.13 -17.22 -13.34
CA PRO A 157 -13.44 -17.58 -13.87
C PRO A 157 -14.62 -17.08 -13.04
N ASP A 158 -14.55 -17.17 -11.71
CA ASP A 158 -15.68 -16.98 -10.79
C ASP A 158 -15.58 -15.73 -9.90
N ARG A 159 -14.56 -14.88 -10.13
CA ARG A 159 -14.30 -13.71 -9.29
C ARG A 159 -13.57 -12.59 -10.03
N LEU A 160 -13.82 -11.35 -9.60
CA LEU A 160 -13.19 -10.17 -10.16
C LEU A 160 -12.91 -9.10 -9.09
N ILE A 161 -12.21 -8.05 -9.49
CA ILE A 161 -12.03 -6.85 -8.68
C ILE A 161 -12.69 -5.65 -9.35
N ILE A 162 -13.22 -4.72 -8.55
CA ILE A 162 -13.71 -3.41 -8.98
C ILE A 162 -12.84 -2.33 -8.32
N LYS A 163 -12.13 -1.54 -9.12
CA LYS A 163 -11.24 -0.47 -8.67
C LYS A 163 -12.05 0.83 -8.52
N VAL A 164 -12.40 1.24 -7.31
CA VAL A 164 -13.37 2.33 -7.06
C VAL A 164 -12.76 3.69 -6.77
N THR A 165 -11.45 3.75 -6.53
CA THR A 165 -10.72 4.99 -6.24
C THR A 165 -9.22 4.78 -6.50
N ASN A 166 -8.46 5.85 -6.70
CA ASN A 166 -6.99 5.81 -6.66
C ASN A 166 -6.41 6.37 -5.33
N VAL A 167 -7.27 6.78 -4.41
CA VAL A 167 -6.90 7.44 -3.15
C VAL A 167 -6.48 6.41 -2.11
N CYS A 168 -5.43 6.70 -1.36
CA CYS A 168 -5.00 5.94 -0.18
C CYS A 168 -4.67 6.88 0.98
N GLY A 169 -4.81 6.42 2.22
CA GLY A 169 -4.34 7.18 3.39
C GLY A 169 -2.82 7.39 3.42
N MET A 170 -2.08 6.47 2.81
CA MET A 170 -0.64 6.58 2.55
C MET A 170 -0.31 5.86 1.24
N TYR A 171 0.63 6.39 0.46
CA TYR A 171 1.08 5.75 -0.78
C TYR A 171 2.30 4.86 -0.54
N CYS A 172 2.04 3.56 -0.33
CA CYS A 172 3.08 2.56 -0.06
C CYS A 172 4.15 2.55 -1.16
N ARG A 173 5.43 2.55 -0.79
CA ARG A 173 6.55 2.53 -1.75
C ARG A 173 6.69 1.22 -2.53
N PHE A 174 6.00 0.18 -2.07
CA PHE A 174 5.91 -1.14 -2.69
C PHE A 174 4.55 -1.38 -3.37
N CYS A 175 3.76 -0.33 -3.63
CA CYS A 175 2.44 -0.47 -4.25
C CYS A 175 2.52 -1.05 -5.68
N GLN A 176 1.94 -2.24 -5.89
CA GLN A 176 1.88 -2.89 -7.22
C GLN A 176 1.07 -2.08 -8.25
N ARG A 177 0.18 -1.20 -7.78
CA ARG A 177 -0.65 -0.33 -8.63
C ARG A 177 -0.13 1.09 -8.69
N ARG A 178 1.18 1.30 -8.50
CA ARG A 178 1.82 2.61 -8.59
C ARG A 178 1.44 3.38 -9.87
N ARG A 179 1.36 2.70 -11.02
CA ARG A 179 0.94 3.32 -12.30
C ARG A 179 -0.49 3.87 -12.28
N LEU A 180 -1.36 3.37 -11.40
CA LEU A 180 -2.78 3.75 -11.30
C LEU A 180 -3.04 4.81 -10.22
N ILE A 181 -2.05 5.10 -9.38
CA ILE A 181 -2.10 6.15 -8.38
C ILE A 181 -2.28 7.52 -9.07
N GLY A 182 -1.59 7.76 -10.19
CA GLY A 182 -1.70 9.01 -10.96
C GLY A 182 -1.17 10.24 -10.21
N GLU A 183 -1.45 11.43 -10.75
CA GLU A 183 -1.01 12.71 -10.17
C GLU A 183 -2.02 13.27 -9.14
N ALA A 184 -3.32 13.12 -9.42
CA ALA A 184 -4.40 13.67 -8.62
C ALA A 184 -5.28 12.58 -7.97
N ASP A 185 -5.76 12.87 -6.77
CA ASP A 185 -6.72 12.03 -6.06
C ASP A 185 -8.10 12.10 -6.73
N SER A 186 -8.67 10.94 -7.03
CA SER A 186 -9.95 10.82 -7.72
C SER A 186 -10.67 9.53 -7.34
N ASN A 187 -11.98 9.65 -7.14
CA ASN A 187 -12.88 8.50 -7.03
C ASN A 187 -13.44 8.16 -8.40
N VAL A 188 -13.66 6.87 -8.66
CA VAL A 188 -14.30 6.41 -9.89
C VAL A 188 -15.76 6.87 -9.89
N SER A 189 -16.23 7.32 -11.04
CA SER A 189 -17.59 7.85 -11.16
C SER A 189 -18.64 6.77 -10.89
N TRP A 190 -19.78 7.14 -10.31
CA TRP A 190 -20.89 6.19 -10.13
C TRP A 190 -21.36 5.57 -11.44
N TYR A 191 -21.24 6.29 -12.56
CA TYR A 191 -21.57 5.76 -13.89
C TYR A 191 -20.69 4.54 -14.25
N GLN A 192 -19.38 4.64 -14.05
CA GLN A 192 -18.45 3.53 -14.30
C GLN A 192 -18.65 2.38 -13.31
N ILE A 193 -18.88 2.69 -12.03
CA ILE A 193 -19.20 1.67 -11.00
C ILE A 193 -20.49 0.93 -11.38
N LYS A 194 -21.52 1.63 -11.84
CA LYS A 194 -22.77 0.99 -12.29
C LYS A 194 -22.54 0.05 -13.48
N ALA A 195 -21.68 0.42 -14.42
CA ALA A 195 -21.31 -0.46 -15.54
C ALA A 195 -20.58 -1.73 -15.06
N ALA A 196 -19.70 -1.61 -14.07
CA ALA A 196 -19.05 -2.76 -13.44
C ALA A 196 -20.05 -3.68 -12.72
N ILE A 197 -21.03 -3.11 -12.01
CA ILE A 197 -22.09 -3.87 -11.35
C ILE A 197 -22.96 -4.59 -12.39
N GLU A 198 -23.29 -3.94 -13.51
CA GLU A 198 -24.06 -4.59 -14.57
C GLU A 198 -23.30 -5.76 -15.18
N TYR A 199 -21.99 -5.58 -15.42
CA TYR A 199 -21.13 -6.68 -15.84
C TYR A 199 -21.17 -7.86 -14.85
N VAL A 200 -21.19 -7.62 -13.55
CA VAL A 200 -21.36 -8.69 -12.54
C VAL A 200 -22.72 -9.38 -12.71
N ARG A 201 -23.82 -8.64 -12.87
CA ARG A 201 -25.17 -9.21 -13.03
C ARG A 201 -25.35 -10.04 -14.29
N GLU A 202 -24.70 -9.63 -15.39
CA GLU A 202 -24.75 -10.35 -16.67
C GLU A 202 -23.96 -11.67 -16.67
N ASN A 203 -23.16 -11.94 -15.63
CA ASN A 203 -22.26 -13.09 -15.54
C ASN A 203 -22.52 -13.88 -14.24
N GLU A 204 -23.51 -14.77 -14.27
CA GLU A 204 -24.01 -15.52 -13.10
C GLU A 204 -22.97 -16.42 -12.41
N GLU A 205 -21.87 -16.76 -13.09
CA GLU A 205 -20.76 -17.52 -12.52
C GLU A 205 -19.89 -16.73 -11.54
N ILE A 206 -20.02 -15.39 -11.52
CA ILE A 206 -19.29 -14.52 -10.59
C ILE A 206 -19.92 -14.63 -9.21
N ARG A 207 -19.17 -15.15 -8.26
CA ARG A 207 -19.61 -15.35 -6.87
C ARG A 207 -18.83 -14.53 -5.85
N ASP A 208 -17.74 -13.89 -6.27
CA ASP A 208 -16.84 -13.10 -5.42
C ASP A 208 -16.39 -11.83 -6.14
N VAL A 209 -16.62 -10.69 -5.49
CA VAL A 209 -16.34 -9.35 -6.00
C VAL A 209 -15.51 -8.61 -4.95
N LEU A 210 -14.24 -8.36 -5.27
CA LEU A 210 -13.36 -7.57 -4.40
C LEU A 210 -13.41 -6.09 -4.77
N ILE A 211 -13.86 -5.26 -3.84
CA ILE A 211 -13.85 -3.80 -3.98
C ILE A 211 -12.50 -3.27 -3.53
N THR A 212 -11.79 -2.61 -4.45
CA THR A 212 -10.38 -2.21 -4.27
C THR A 212 -10.06 -0.96 -5.09
N GLY A 213 -8.81 -0.73 -5.45
CA GLY A 213 -8.32 0.42 -6.21
C GLY A 213 -7.01 0.88 -5.59
N GLY A 214 -7.01 2.10 -5.06
CA GLY A 214 -6.24 2.45 -3.87
C GLY A 214 -6.85 1.75 -2.65
N ASP A 215 -7.31 2.53 -1.69
CA ASP A 215 -8.03 2.03 -0.51
C ASP A 215 -9.52 2.33 -0.64
N ALA A 216 -10.34 1.28 -0.72
CA ALA A 216 -11.79 1.40 -0.89
C ALA A 216 -12.47 2.15 0.28
N PHE A 217 -11.87 2.15 1.47
CA PHE A 217 -12.37 2.90 2.62
C PHE A 217 -12.10 4.41 2.55
N MET A 218 -11.46 4.89 1.48
CA MET A 218 -11.38 6.33 1.19
C MET A 218 -12.67 6.89 0.57
N LEU A 219 -13.62 6.02 0.19
CA LEU A 219 -14.97 6.43 -0.18
C LEU A 219 -15.77 6.86 1.05
N SER A 220 -16.82 7.67 0.84
CA SER A 220 -17.77 7.98 1.91
C SER A 220 -18.59 6.75 2.28
N ASP A 221 -19.02 6.67 3.54
CA ASP A 221 -19.92 5.60 4.03
C ASP A 221 -21.14 5.42 3.13
N SER A 222 -21.74 6.52 2.68
CA SER A 222 -22.88 6.52 1.76
C SER A 222 -22.57 5.92 0.39
N MET A 223 -21.34 6.06 -0.11
CA MET A 223 -20.93 5.49 -1.38
C MET A 223 -20.63 4.00 -1.23
N ILE A 224 -19.99 3.60 -0.13
CA ILE A 224 -19.75 2.20 0.21
C ILE A 224 -21.08 1.47 0.36
N GLU A 225 -22.00 2.01 1.16
CA GLU A 225 -23.36 1.47 1.34
C GLU A 225 -24.08 1.33 0.00
N ARG A 226 -24.04 2.38 -0.83
CA ARG A 226 -24.68 2.35 -2.15
C ARG A 226 -24.09 1.26 -3.05
N LEU A 227 -22.77 1.09 -3.02
CA LEU A 227 -22.07 0.07 -3.81
C LEU A 227 -22.44 -1.33 -3.33
N LEU A 228 -22.36 -1.59 -2.03
CA LEU A 228 -22.63 -2.92 -1.44
C LEU A 228 -24.09 -3.31 -1.62
N SER A 229 -25.03 -2.40 -1.40
CA SER A 229 -26.46 -2.64 -1.61
C SER A 229 -26.85 -2.78 -3.09
N SER A 230 -25.94 -2.48 -4.03
CA SER A 230 -26.16 -2.65 -5.47
C SER A 230 -25.57 -3.93 -6.05
N LEU A 231 -24.74 -4.67 -5.31
CA LEU A 231 -24.20 -5.97 -5.74
C LEU A 231 -25.10 -7.11 -5.26
#